data_AF-A4NXZ2-F1
#
_entry.id   AF-A4NXZ2-F1
#
_cell.length_a   1.000
_cell.length_b   1.000
_cell.length_c   1.000
_cell.angle_alpha   90.00
_cell.angle_beta   90.00
_cell.angle_gamma   90.00
#
_symmetry.space_group_name_H-M   'P 1'
#
loop_
_entity.id
_entity.type
_entity.pdbx_description
1 polymer ?
#
loop_
_entity_poly.entity_id
_entity_poly.type
_entity_poly.pdbx_seq_one_letter_code
_entity_poly.pdbx_strand_id
1 'polypeptide(L)'
;MVYCLPNELSVPNTSSPLKNLVLDIDHNAMLIIIKTTPGAAQLIARLLDSIGKSEGILGTIAGDDTIFVTPTNDKPIDELLQNIQRLFENAL
;
A
#
# COMPACT_ATOMS: atom_id res chain seq x y z
N MET A 1 12.66 7.96 -31.98
CA MET A 1 12.20 8.89 -30.92
C MET A 1 11.46 8.05 -29.91
N VAL A 2 11.87 8.07 -28.63
CA VAL A 2 11.24 7.28 -27.57
C VAL A 2 10.62 8.27 -26.60
N TYR A 3 9.32 8.12 -26.32
CA TYR A 3 8.66 8.92 -25.30
C TYR A 3 8.90 8.27 -23.93
N CYS A 4 9.39 9.07 -22.97
CA CYS A 4 9.50 8.66 -21.57
C CYS A 4 8.46 9.41 -20.74
N LEU A 5 7.77 8.70 -19.86
CA LEU A 5 6.96 9.32 -18.82
C LEU A 5 7.92 9.95 -17.80
N PRO A 6 7.79 11.25 -17.46
CA PRO A 6 8.54 11.85 -16.37
C PRO A 6 8.26 11.09 -15.07
N ASN A 7 9.31 10.83 -14.27
CA ASN A 7 9.19 10.06 -13.01
C ASN A 7 8.10 10.60 -12.07
N GLU A 8 7.76 11.89 -12.16
CA GLU A 8 6.76 12.58 -11.34
C GLU A 8 5.30 12.17 -11.60
N LEU A 9 5.01 11.47 -12.70
CA LEU A 9 3.65 11.04 -13.08
C LEU A 9 3.36 9.56 -12.79
N SER A 10 4.32 8.86 -12.17
CA SER A 10 4.23 7.41 -11.95
C SER A 10 3.31 7.03 -10.78
N VAL A 11 3.09 7.94 -9.84
CA VAL A 11 2.21 7.77 -8.69
C VAL A 11 1.07 8.79 -8.73
N PRO A 12 -0.19 8.35 -8.57
CA PRO A 12 -1.33 9.25 -8.53
C PRO A 12 -1.23 10.19 -7.33
N ASN A 13 -1.01 11.47 -7.59
CA ASN A 13 -1.01 12.55 -6.62
C ASN A 13 -2.44 13.06 -6.41
N THR A 14 -3.28 12.24 -5.78
CA THR A 14 -4.62 12.69 -5.40
C THR A 14 -4.54 13.60 -4.19
N SER A 15 -5.01 14.84 -4.33
CA SER A 15 -5.19 15.85 -3.27
C SER A 15 -6.20 15.46 -2.19
N SER A 16 -6.80 14.28 -2.28
CA SER A 16 -7.63 13.67 -1.24
C SER A 16 -6.73 12.81 -0.36
N PRO A 17 -6.80 12.90 0.99
CA PRO A 17 -5.96 12.07 1.84
C PRO A 17 -6.24 10.61 1.53
N LEU A 18 -5.23 9.88 1.04
CA LEU A 18 -5.32 8.43 0.76
C LEU A 18 -5.81 7.66 1.99
N LYS A 19 -5.58 8.23 3.18
CA LYS A 19 -6.15 7.82 4.47
C LYS A 19 -7.67 7.61 4.43
N ASN A 20 -8.42 8.47 3.74
CA ASN A 20 -9.88 8.38 3.68
C ASN A 20 -10.38 7.19 2.86
N LEU A 21 -9.51 6.62 2.01
CA LEU A 21 -9.83 5.42 1.23
C LEU A 21 -9.56 4.15 2.00
N VAL A 22 -8.78 4.19 3.09
CA VAL A 22 -8.50 3.03 3.95
C VAL A 22 -9.49 3.04 5.11
N LEU A 23 -10.29 1.98 5.21
CA LEU A 23 -11.32 1.84 6.25
C LEU A 23 -10.78 1.09 7.47
N ASP A 24 -10.01 0.04 7.23
CA ASP A 24 -9.50 -0.83 8.30
C ASP A 24 -8.21 -1.54 7.85
N ILE A 25 -7.35 -1.87 8.83
CA ILE A 25 -6.11 -2.62 8.61
C ILE A 25 -6.01 -3.64 9.74
N ASP A 26 -6.01 -4.91 9.38
CA ASP A 26 -5.86 -6.03 10.31
C ASP A 26 -4.80 -7.02 9.81
N HIS A 27 -4.34 -7.92 10.65
CA HIS A 27 -3.31 -8.89 10.28
C HIS A 27 -3.41 -10.19 11.06
N ASN A 28 -2.81 -11.24 10.50
CA ASN A 28 -2.51 -12.46 11.23
C ASN A 28 -0.98 -12.68 11.26
N ALA A 29 -0.52 -13.88 11.61
CA ALA A 29 0.90 -14.18 11.68
C ALA A 29 1.66 -14.16 10.33
N MET A 30 0.95 -14.08 9.20
CA MET A 30 1.52 -14.25 7.85
C MET A 30 1.11 -13.16 6.86
N LEU A 31 -0.06 -12.52 7.03
CA LEU A 31 -0.65 -11.61 6.07
C LEU A 31 -1.26 -10.40 6.77
N ILE A 32 -1.14 -9.26 6.12
CA ILE A 32 -1.86 -8.03 6.47
C ILE A 32 -2.99 -7.84 5.47
N ILE A 33 -4.18 -7.53 5.98
CA ILE A 33 -5.38 -7.25 5.20
C ILE A 33 -5.72 -5.78 5.36
N ILE A 34 -5.88 -5.08 4.25
CA ILE A 34 -6.31 -3.68 4.21
C ILE A 34 -7.67 -3.62 3.55
N LYS A 35 -8.65 -3.07 4.26
CA LYS A 35 -9.99 -2.77 3.73
C LYS A 35 -10.03 -1.34 3.24
N THR A 36 -10.55 -1.14 2.04
CA THR A 36 -10.68 0.17 1.43
C THR A 36 -12.13 0.49 1.09
N THR A 37 -12.39 1.74 0.74
CA THR A 37 -13.64 2.08 0.04
C THR A 37 -13.73 1.28 -1.27
N PRO A 38 -14.95 0.94 -1.74
CA PRO A 38 -15.14 0.21 -2.99
C PRO A 38 -14.39 0.85 -4.17
N GLY A 39 -13.71 0.03 -4.97
CA GLY A 39 -12.92 0.46 -6.12
C GLY A 39 -11.57 1.13 -5.82
N ALA A 40 -11.18 1.30 -4.54
CA ALA A 40 -9.92 1.95 -4.17
C ALA A 40 -8.76 0.99 -3.94
N ALA A 41 -9.00 -0.33 -3.82
CA ALA A 41 -7.97 -1.29 -3.43
C ALA A 41 -6.78 -1.32 -4.39
N GLN A 42 -7.03 -1.28 -5.71
CA GLN A 42 -5.96 -1.29 -6.72
C GLN A 42 -5.06 -0.04 -6.67
N LEU A 43 -5.64 1.12 -6.37
CA LEU A 43 -4.90 2.38 -6.24
C LEU A 43 -3.91 2.29 -5.09
N ILE A 44 -4.40 1.85 -3.94
CA ILE A 44 -3.60 1.71 -2.72
C ILE A 44 -2.53 0.62 -2.88
N ALA A 45 -2.86 -0.52 -3.51
CA ALA A 45 -1.87 -1.56 -3.78
C ALA A 45 -0.75 -1.08 -4.70
N ARG A 46 -1.06 -0.28 -5.72
CA ARG A 46 -0.02 0.34 -6.57
C ARG A 46 0.93 1.23 -5.76
N LEU A 47 0.39 1.98 -4.81
CA LEU A 47 1.21 2.80 -3.90
C LEU A 47 2.09 1.92 -3.00
N LEU A 48 1.53 0.86 -2.41
CA LEU A 48 2.27 -0.12 -1.60
C LEU A 48 3.39 -0.81 -2.40
N ASP A 49 3.11 -1.19 -3.64
CA ASP A 49 4.10 -1.78 -4.55
C ASP A 49 5.24 -0.80 -4.90
N SER A 50 4.95 0.51 -4.98
CA SER A 50 5.95 1.53 -5.30
C SER A 50 7.00 1.72 -4.19
N ILE A 51 6.62 1.42 -2.94
CA ILE A 51 7.51 1.46 -1.77
C ILE A 51 8.43 0.23 -1.76
N GLY A 52 7.91 -0.91 -2.20
CA GLY A 52 8.68 -2.10 -2.51
C GLY A 52 9.30 -2.83 -1.31
N LYS A 53 10.26 -3.70 -1.63
CA LYS A 53 10.89 -4.64 -0.69
C LYS A 53 11.71 -3.99 0.43
N SER A 54 12.18 -2.76 0.23
CA SER A 54 12.95 -2.00 1.23
C SER A 54 12.19 -1.82 2.54
N GLU A 55 10.87 -1.67 2.46
CA GLU A 55 10.03 -1.54 3.65
C GLU A 55 9.56 -2.90 4.21
N GLY A 56 9.94 -4.02 3.60
CA GLY A 56 9.59 -5.37 4.04
C GLY A 56 8.28 -5.89 3.46
N ILE A 57 7.80 -5.29 2.36
CA ILE A 57 6.67 -5.81 1.59
C ILE A 57 7.23 -6.79 0.54
N LEU A 58 6.92 -8.09 0.69
CA LEU A 58 7.29 -9.10 -0.30
C LEU A 58 6.46 -8.95 -1.58
N GLY A 59 5.17 -8.63 -1.44
CA GLY A 59 4.25 -8.35 -2.52
C GLY A 59 2.83 -8.04 -2.03
N THR A 60 1.99 -7.53 -2.93
CA THR A 60 0.59 -7.21 -2.65
C THR A 60 -0.35 -7.84 -3.69
N ILE A 61 -1.61 -8.11 -3.28
CA ILE A 61 -2.69 -8.54 -4.15
C ILE A 61 -3.93 -7.70 -3.81
N ALA A 62 -4.44 -6.94 -4.78
CA ALA A 62 -5.66 -6.16 -4.62
C ALA A 62 -6.87 -6.82 -5.30
N GLY A 63 -7.99 -6.85 -4.58
CA GLY A 63 -9.32 -7.02 -5.13
C GLY A 63 -9.97 -5.67 -5.44
N ASP A 64 -11.26 -5.53 -5.12
CA ASP A 64 -12.03 -4.29 -5.29
C ASP A 64 -11.95 -3.37 -4.05
N ASP A 65 -12.15 -3.95 -2.87
CA ASP A 65 -12.22 -3.26 -1.57
C ASP A 65 -11.24 -3.84 -0.53
N THR A 66 -10.40 -4.79 -0.94
CA THR A 66 -9.55 -5.56 -0.04
C THR A 66 -8.18 -5.80 -0.67
N ILE A 67 -7.12 -5.60 0.12
CA ILE A 67 -5.73 -5.80 -0.29
C ILE A 67 -5.07 -6.76 0.68
N PHE A 68 -4.32 -7.70 0.12
CA PHE A 68 -3.48 -8.64 0.85
C PHE A 68 -2.05 -8.18 0.70
N VAL A 69 -1.34 -8.05 1.82
CA VAL A 69 0.07 -7.66 1.86
C VAL A 69 0.83 -8.77 2.55
N THR A 70 1.82 -9.31 1.85
CA THR A 70 2.70 -10.36 2.37
C THR A 70 4.01 -9.74 2.82
N PRO A 71 4.43 -9.91 4.09
CA PRO A 71 5.73 -9.44 4.56
C PRO A 71 6.89 -10.25 3.98
N THR A 72 8.10 -9.67 3.98
CA THR A 72 9.33 -10.44 3.80
C THR A 72 9.63 -11.27 5.05
N ASN A 73 10.42 -12.33 4.89
CA ASN A 73 10.73 -13.25 5.99
C ASN A 73 11.58 -12.61 7.11
N ASP A 74 12.18 -11.47 6.81
CA ASP A 74 13.21 -10.82 7.62
C ASP A 74 12.63 -9.70 8.50
N LYS A 75 11.35 -9.34 8.32
CA LYS A 75 10.66 -8.33 9.13
C LYS A 75 9.45 -8.93 9.87
N PRO A 76 9.30 -8.63 11.17
CA PRO A 76 8.11 -9.01 11.91
C PRO A 76 6.88 -8.25 11.37
N ILE A 77 5.74 -8.94 11.30
CA ILE A 77 4.51 -8.41 10.71
C ILE A 77 3.97 -7.19 11.46
N ASP A 78 4.17 -7.14 12.78
CA ASP A 78 3.78 -6.01 13.64
C ASP A 78 4.52 -4.71 13.24
N GLU A 79 5.81 -4.83 12.93
CA GLU A 79 6.63 -3.68 12.50
C GLU A 79 6.20 -3.21 11.11
N LEU A 80 5.94 -4.15 10.19
CA LEU A 80 5.42 -3.83 8.87
C LEU A 80 4.06 -3.10 8.97
N LEU A 81 3.17 -3.56 9.85
CA LEU A 81 1.88 -2.94 10.07
C LEU A 81 2.03 -1.50 10.60
N GLN A 82 2.91 -1.27 11.57
CA GLN A 82 3.19 0.08 12.07
C GLN A 82 3.74 1.00 10.98
N ASN A 83 4.61 0.49 10.11
CA ASN A 83 5.15 1.26 8.98
C ASN A 83 4.07 1.62 7.97
N ILE A 84 3.18 0.67 7.65
CA ILE A 84 2.03 0.90 6.77
C ILE A 84 1.09 1.95 7.37
N GLN A 85 0.78 1.86 8.67
CA GLN A 85 -0.05 2.85 9.37
C GLN A 85 0.57 4.25 9.33
N ARG A 86 1.86 4.37 9.64
CA ARG A 86 2.59 5.64 9.56
C ARG A 86 2.59 6.22 8.15
N LEU A 87 2.65 5.37 7.12
CA LEU A 87 2.64 5.81 5.74
C LEU A 87 1.31 6.48 5.37
N PHE A 88 0.19 5.88 5.79
CA PHE A 88 -1.13 6.47 5.56
C PHE A 88 -1.41 7.68 6.48
N GLU A 89 -0.74 7.79 7.63
CA GLU A 89 -0.80 8.97 8.48
C GLU A 89 0.05 10.14 7.94
N ASN A 90 1.20 9.86 7.33
CA ASN A 90 2.13 10.88 6.81
C ASN A 90 1.83 11.31 5.37
N ALA A 91 0.92 10.65 4.65
CA ALA A 91 0.44 11.06 3.32
C ALA A 91 -0.50 12.30 3.38
N LEU A 92 -0.22 13.21 4.31
CA LEU A 92 -0.94 14.43 4.67
C LEU A 92 -0.21 15.66 4.10
#